data_AF-A0A7S2B049-F1
#
_entry.id   AF-A0A7S2B049-F1
#
_cell.length_a   1.000
_cell.length_b   1.000
_cell.length_c   1.000
_cell.angle_alpha   90.00
_cell.angle_beta   90.00
_cell.angle_gamma   90.00
#
_symmetry.space_group_name_H-M   'P 1'
#
loop_
_entity.id
_entity.type
_entity.pdbx_description
1 polymer ?
#
loop_
_entity_poly.entity_id
_entity_poly.type
_entity_poly.pdbx_seq_one_letter_code
_entity_poly.pdbx_strand_id
1 'polypeptide(L)'
;VKKALCCGLNYPNQKHQLYGCVNDCLDWEHALKETFHFDETRVLIDQNPDGSLCTAPTQIPTRANILAQLGGWLCAGNSPGDCLVFVFAGHGCQVRNAYGQIDEALVPEDYNSADEQGQHLVFDD
;
A
#
# COMPACT_ATOMS: atom_id res chain seq x y z
N VAL A 1 -4.44 7.70 20.13
CA VAL A 1 -4.06 8.23 18.80
C VAL A 1 -4.79 7.43 17.74
N LYS A 2 -5.22 8.11 16.67
CA LYS A 2 -5.79 7.49 15.48
C LYS A 2 -4.87 7.71 14.28
N LYS A 3 -4.23 6.64 13.80
CA LYS A 3 -3.33 6.68 12.63
C LYS A 3 -3.91 5.87 11.48
N ALA A 4 -3.79 6.38 10.27
CA ALA A 4 -4.19 5.65 9.07
C ALA A 4 -3.09 5.66 8.00
N LEU A 5 -2.89 4.51 7.36
CA LEU A 5 -2.12 4.38 6.12
C LEU A 5 -3.07 3.94 5.01
N CYS A 6 -3.17 4.71 3.94
CA CYS A 6 -3.93 4.37 2.75
C CYS A 6 -2.97 4.18 1.56
N CYS A 7 -3.09 3.04 0.87
CA CYS A 7 -2.29 2.71 -0.32
C CYS A 7 -3.22 2.49 -1.52
N GLY A 8 -3.00 3.22 -2.61
CA GLY A 8 -3.77 3.10 -3.85
C GLY A 8 -2.87 2.83 -5.06
N LEU A 9 -3.09 1.72 -5.75
CA LEU A 9 -2.26 1.28 -6.88
C LEU A 9 -3.10 1.07 -8.13
N ASN A 10 -2.84 1.89 -9.14
CA ASN A 10 -3.41 1.71 -10.47
C ASN A 10 -2.46 0.95 -11.42
N TYR A 11 -1.18 0.76 -11.09
CA TYR A 11 -0.15 0.14 -11.93
C TYR A 11 -0.07 0.77 -13.33
N PRO A 12 0.07 2.12 -13.44
CA PRO A 12 0.02 2.81 -14.71
C PRO A 12 1.13 2.34 -15.67
N ASN A 13 0.77 2.14 -16.94
CA ASN A 13 1.65 1.64 -18.01
C ASN A 13 2.18 0.22 -17.79
N GLN A 14 1.61 -0.54 -16.85
CA GLN A 14 1.93 -1.95 -16.64
C GLN A 14 0.85 -2.86 -17.23
N LYS A 15 1.16 -4.16 -17.39
CA LYS A 15 0.30 -5.14 -18.08
C LYS A 15 -1.11 -5.29 -17.49
N HIS A 16 -1.23 -5.13 -16.16
CA HIS A 16 -2.46 -5.36 -15.41
C HIS A 16 -2.97 -4.06 -14.76
N GLN A 17 -2.97 -2.96 -15.51
CA GLN A 17 -3.39 -1.65 -15.02
C GLN A 17 -4.86 -1.64 -14.51
N LEU A 18 -5.07 -0.94 -13.40
CA LEU A 18 -6.35 -0.58 -12.80
C LEU A 18 -6.59 0.94 -12.94
N TYR A 19 -7.80 1.40 -12.60
CA TYR A 19 -8.20 2.80 -12.80
C TYR A 19 -8.92 3.45 -11.61
N GLY A 20 -9.33 2.66 -10.61
CA GLY A 20 -10.14 3.16 -9.48
C GLY A 20 -9.40 3.22 -8.14
N CYS A 21 -8.32 2.48 -7.98
CA CYS A 21 -7.72 2.21 -6.67
C CYS A 21 -7.12 3.45 -6.01
N VAL A 22 -6.55 4.36 -6.79
CA VAL A 22 -6.10 5.67 -6.30
C VAL A 22 -7.27 6.50 -5.78
N ASN A 23 -8.42 6.48 -6.47
CA ASN A 23 -9.61 7.20 -6.00
C ASN A 23 -10.15 6.57 -4.71
N ASP A 24 -10.26 5.23 -4.65
CA ASP A 24 -10.70 4.52 -3.44
C ASP A 24 -9.81 4.85 -2.23
N CYS A 25 -8.49 4.90 -2.44
CA CYS A 25 -7.51 5.26 -1.42
C CYS A 25 -7.73 6.68 -0.88
N LEU A 26 -7.95 7.65 -1.76
CA LEU A 26 -8.14 9.05 -1.39
C LEU A 26 -9.51 9.29 -0.73
N ASP A 27 -10.56 8.60 -1.20
CA ASP A 27 -11.88 8.66 -0.58
C ASP A 27 -11.84 8.11 0.86
N TRP A 28 -11.12 7.01 1.09
CA TRP A 28 -10.91 6.48 2.44
C TRP A 28 -10.07 7.42 3.31
N GLU A 29 -8.99 8.00 2.79
CA GLU A 29 -8.19 8.96 3.55
C GLU A 29 -9.03 10.16 3.99
N HIS A 30 -9.80 10.72 3.06
CA HIS A 30 -10.70 11.84 3.33
C HIS A 30 -11.76 11.47 4.37
N ALA A 31 -12.40 10.29 4.25
CA ALA A 31 -13.36 9.82 5.23
C ALA A 31 -12.74 9.62 6.63
N LEU A 32 -11.54 9.02 6.70
CA LEU A 32 -10.82 8.78 7.95
C LEU A 32 -10.47 10.09 8.64
N LYS A 33 -10.02 11.08 7.88
CA LYS A 33 -9.67 12.39 8.39
C LYS A 33 -10.90 13.20 8.81
N GLU A 34 -11.85 13.41 7.89
CA GLU A 34 -12.95 14.36 8.08
C GLU A 34 -14.11 13.78 8.88
N THR A 35 -14.44 12.50 8.68
CA THR A 35 -15.60 11.85 9.33
C THR A 35 -15.20 11.10 10.60
N PHE A 36 -14.09 10.35 10.56
CA PHE A 36 -13.66 9.53 11.70
C PHE A 36 -12.63 10.22 12.60
N HIS A 37 -12.22 11.45 12.25
CA HIS A 37 -11.32 12.30 13.00
C HIS A 37 -10.00 11.61 13.33
N PHE A 38 -9.37 10.99 12.33
CA PHE A 38 -8.02 10.44 12.45
C PHE A 38 -7.01 11.57 12.58
N ASP A 39 -6.11 11.46 13.56
CA ASP A 39 -5.14 12.50 13.92
C ASP A 39 -4.05 12.62 12.83
N GLU A 40 -3.61 11.47 12.33
CA GLU A 40 -2.55 11.38 11.33
C GLU A 40 -2.93 10.38 10.23
N THR A 41 -2.93 10.85 8.99
CA THR A 41 -3.13 10.04 7.79
C THR A 41 -1.88 10.09 6.92
N ARG A 42 -1.49 8.96 6.33
CA ARG A 42 -0.45 8.87 5.30
C ARG A 42 -0.99 8.15 4.09
N VAL A 43 -0.55 8.59 2.91
CA VAL A 43 -1.00 8.09 1.62
C VAL A 43 0.20 7.65 0.79
N LEU A 44 0.09 6.48 0.17
CA LEU A 44 0.97 6.03 -0.90
C LEU A 44 0.15 5.80 -2.18
N ILE A 45 0.54 6.42 -3.29
CA ILE A 45 -0.13 6.30 -4.59
C ILE A 45 0.88 6.25 -5.73
N ASP A 46 0.61 5.46 -6.77
CA ASP A 46 1.46 5.36 -7.97
C ASP A 46 1.06 6.36 -9.08
N GLN A 47 -0.11 6.98 -8.95
CA GLN A 47 -0.67 7.97 -9.85
C GLN A 47 -1.35 9.09 -9.07
N ASN A 48 -1.21 10.34 -9.51
CA ASN A 48 -1.91 11.50 -8.97
C ASN A 48 -3.38 11.53 -9.42
N PRO A 49 -4.25 12.30 -8.74
CA PRO A 49 -5.68 12.43 -9.12
C PRO A 49 -5.92 12.94 -10.55
N ASP A 50 -4.96 13.68 -11.11
CA ASP A 50 -5.00 14.19 -12.49
C ASP A 50 -4.57 13.15 -13.54
N GLY A 51 -4.23 11.92 -13.11
CA GLY A 51 -3.77 10.83 -13.96
C GLY A 51 -2.27 10.86 -14.29
N SER A 52 -1.52 11.86 -13.84
CA SER A 52 -0.07 11.88 -13.97
C SER A 52 0.59 10.88 -13.01
N LEU A 53 1.79 10.39 -13.34
CA LEU A 53 2.52 9.48 -12.46
C LEU A 53 2.92 10.18 -11.16
N CYS A 54 2.85 9.47 -10.03
CA CYS A 54 3.47 9.95 -8.81
C CYS A 54 5.00 9.94 -9.00
N THR A 55 5.65 11.07 -8.71
CA THR A 55 7.11 11.21 -8.87
C THR A 55 7.85 11.36 -7.55
N ALA A 56 7.13 11.49 -6.43
CA ALA A 56 7.71 11.59 -5.10
C ALA A 56 8.14 10.19 -4.62
N PRO A 57 9.45 9.88 -4.55
CA PRO A 57 9.91 8.49 -4.36
C PRO A 57 9.44 7.84 -3.06
N THR A 58 9.17 8.64 -2.02
CA THR A 58 8.70 8.16 -0.71
C THR A 58 7.18 7.98 -0.63
N GLN A 59 6.44 8.40 -1.65
CA GLN A 59 4.98 8.28 -1.75
C GLN A 59 4.54 7.18 -2.72
N ILE A 60 5.46 6.63 -3.51
CA ILE A 60 5.17 5.51 -4.41
C ILE A 60 5.02 4.24 -3.57
N PRO A 61 3.96 3.42 -3.76
CA PRO A 61 3.70 2.21 -3.00
C PRO A 61 4.60 1.03 -3.44
N THR A 62 5.91 1.25 -3.39
CA THR A 62 6.91 0.19 -3.51
C THR A 62 6.90 -0.70 -2.28
N ARG A 63 7.44 -1.91 -2.41
CA ARG A 63 7.62 -2.84 -1.28
C ARG A 63 8.28 -2.17 -0.07
N ALA A 64 9.38 -1.47 -0.31
CA ALA A 64 10.15 -0.82 0.75
C ALA A 64 9.33 0.27 1.47
N ASN A 65 8.60 1.10 0.71
CA ASN A 65 7.80 2.18 1.27
C ASN A 65 6.59 1.66 2.05
N ILE A 66 5.88 0.65 1.53
CA ILE A 66 4.75 0.04 2.23
C ILE A 66 5.20 -0.51 3.58
N LEU A 67 6.31 -1.29 3.62
CA LEU A 67 6.84 -1.84 4.87
C LEU A 67 7.32 -0.75 5.85
N ALA A 68 8.00 0.28 5.34
CA ALA A 68 8.47 1.40 6.15
C ALA A 68 7.31 2.16 6.80
N GLN A 69 6.21 2.36 6.07
CA GLN A 69 5.03 3.04 6.61
C GLN A 69 4.21 2.14 7.52
N LEU A 70 3.97 0.88 7.14
CA LEU A 70 3.14 -0.05 7.90
C LEU A 70 3.82 -0.46 9.22
N GLY A 71 5.02 -1.05 9.13
CA GLY A 71 5.76 -1.50 10.31
C GLY A 71 6.44 -0.35 11.05
N GLY A 72 7.10 0.53 10.31
CA GLY A 72 7.96 1.58 10.87
C GLY A 72 7.22 2.80 11.40
N TRP A 73 5.98 3.06 10.97
CA TRP A 73 5.20 4.21 11.43
C TRP A 73 3.83 3.83 11.98
N LEU A 74 3.00 3.10 11.23
CA LEU A 74 1.62 2.80 11.65
C LEU A 74 1.64 1.94 12.93
N CYS A 75 2.46 0.88 12.93
CA CYS A 75 2.58 -0.05 14.06
C CYS A 75 3.55 0.40 15.16
N ALA A 76 4.29 1.50 14.97
CA ALA A 76 5.29 1.95 15.92
C ALA A 76 4.70 2.78 17.07
N GLY A 77 5.15 2.50 18.31
CA GLY A 77 4.89 3.33 19.49
C GLY A 77 3.45 3.36 20.00
N ASN A 78 2.63 2.37 19.63
CA ASN A 78 1.20 2.35 19.97
C ASN A 78 0.95 1.82 21.38
N SER A 79 -0.16 2.26 21.98
CA SER A 79 -0.64 1.86 23.30
C SER A 79 -2.06 1.28 23.22
N PRO A 80 -2.49 0.49 24.22
CA PRO A 80 -3.87 0.03 24.31
C PRO A 80 -4.87 1.19 24.21
N GLY A 81 -5.84 1.06 23.33
CA GLY A 81 -6.84 2.11 23.04
C GLY A 81 -6.52 2.98 21.82
N ASP A 82 -5.33 2.86 21.22
CA ASP A 82 -5.07 3.45 19.90
C ASP A 82 -5.88 2.75 18.80
N CYS A 83 -6.21 3.50 17.75
CA CYS A 83 -6.91 2.99 16.58
C CYS A 83 -6.04 3.15 15.35
N LEU A 84 -5.75 2.03 14.68
CA LEU A 84 -4.88 1.98 13.53
C LEU A 84 -5.69 1.45 12.35
N VAL A 85 -5.62 2.12 11.22
CA VAL A 85 -6.28 1.69 9.99
C VAL A 85 -5.25 1.54 8.89
N PHE A 86 -5.32 0.41 8.19
CA PHE A 86 -4.58 0.19 6.95
C PHE A 86 -5.59 -0.08 5.85
N VAL A 87 -5.55 0.74 4.80
CA VAL A 87 -6.35 0.58 3.58
C VAL A 87 -5.41 0.26 2.44
N PHE A 88 -5.70 -0.82 1.71
CA PHE A 88 -5.00 -1.16 0.48
C PHE A 88 -6.03 -1.34 -0.63
N ALA A 89 -5.89 -0.57 -1.69
CA ALA A 89 -6.63 -0.72 -2.93
C ALA A 89 -5.62 -0.99 -4.05
N GLY A 90 -5.69 -2.18 -4.64
CA GLY A 90 -4.75 -2.64 -5.65
C GLY A 90 -4.96 -4.13 -5.93
N HIS A 91 -3.98 -4.77 -6.58
CA HIS A 91 -4.01 -6.21 -6.81
C HIS A 91 -3.65 -7.00 -5.57
N GLY A 92 -4.35 -8.13 -5.41
CA GLY A 92 -3.89 -9.25 -4.61
C GLY A 92 -3.53 -10.43 -5.52
N CYS A 93 -2.67 -11.32 -5.05
CA CYS A 93 -2.37 -12.57 -5.75
C CYS A 93 -2.09 -13.71 -4.75
N GLN A 94 -1.78 -14.89 -5.29
CA GLN A 94 -1.48 -16.08 -4.51
C GLN A 94 -0.06 -16.54 -4.84
N VAL A 95 0.75 -16.77 -3.80
CA VAL A 95 2.13 -17.25 -3.93
C VAL A 95 2.23 -18.64 -3.33
N ARG A 96 3.04 -19.49 -3.96
CA ARG A 96 3.35 -20.79 -3.38
C ARG A 96 4.62 -20.69 -2.55
N ASN A 97 4.51 -20.96 -1.25
CA ASN A 97 5.66 -20.92 -0.36
C ASN A 97 6.57 -22.15 -0.48
N ALA A 98 7.69 -22.12 0.26
CA ALA A 98 8.69 -23.18 0.27
C ALA A 98 8.17 -24.55 0.74
N TYR A 99 7.04 -24.58 1.46
CA TYR A 99 6.39 -25.81 1.94
C TYR A 99 5.30 -26.31 0.98
N GLY A 100 5.11 -25.62 -0.15
CA GLY A 100 4.10 -25.96 -1.15
C GLY A 100 2.69 -25.53 -0.77
N GLN A 101 2.52 -24.70 0.26
CA GLN A 101 1.22 -24.10 0.59
C GLN A 101 0.99 -22.86 -0.27
N ILE A 102 -0.25 -22.36 -0.28
CA ILE A 102 -0.63 -21.16 -1.03
C ILE A 102 -0.96 -20.08 -0.02
N ASP A 103 -0.26 -18.97 -0.14
CA ASP A 103 -0.40 -17.79 0.70
C ASP A 103 -0.92 -16.61 -0.12
N GLU A 104 -1.58 -15.66 0.53
CA GLU A 104 -2.19 -14.51 -0.12
C GLU A 104 -1.27 -13.30 -0.03
N ALA A 105 -1.21 -12.54 -1.11
CA ALA A 105 -0.22 -11.49 -1.27
C ALA A 105 -0.78 -10.18 -1.78
N LEU A 106 -0.28 -9.07 -1.22
CA LEU A 106 -0.46 -7.74 -1.80
C LEU A 106 0.61 -7.48 -2.86
N VAL A 107 0.22 -6.85 -3.96
CA VAL A 107 1.12 -6.58 -5.08
C VAL A 107 1.59 -5.12 -5.05
N PRO A 108 2.86 -4.83 -4.72
CA PRO A 108 3.38 -3.47 -4.70
C PRO A 108 3.63 -2.94 -6.12
N GLU A 109 3.92 -1.65 -6.27
CA GLU A 109 4.16 -1.03 -7.58
C GLU A 109 5.33 -1.67 -8.33
N ASP A 110 6.36 -2.06 -7.57
CA ASP A 110 7.62 -2.64 -8.05
C ASP A 110 7.58 -4.18 -8.18
N TYR A 111 6.41 -4.81 -8.25
CA TYR A 111 6.27 -6.29 -8.32
C TYR A 111 7.01 -6.96 -9.49
N ASN A 112 7.20 -6.23 -10.58
CA ASN A 112 7.96 -6.70 -11.73
C ASN A 112 9.47 -6.61 -11.55
N SER A 113 9.94 -5.95 -10.50
CA SER A 113 11.36 -5.90 -10.12
C SER A 113 11.77 -7.21 -9.45
N ALA A 114 13.07 -7.47 -9.49
CA ALA A 114 13.68 -8.55 -8.74
C ALA A 114 14.41 -7.98 -7.52
N ASP A 115 14.42 -8.72 -6.41
CA ASP A 115 15.33 -8.42 -5.30
C ASP A 115 16.79 -8.69 -5.66
N GLU A 116 17.70 -8.45 -4.70
CA GLU A 116 19.14 -8.69 -4.87
C GLU A 116 19.47 -10.16 -5.20
N GLN A 117 18.57 -11.09 -4.91
CA GLN A 117 18.69 -12.52 -5.21
C GLN A 117 18.00 -12.94 -6.52
N GLY A 118 17.34 -12.01 -7.23
CA GLY A 118 16.64 -12.31 -8.48
C GLY A 118 15.21 -12.84 -8.29
N GLN A 119 14.63 -12.80 -7.08
CA GLN A 119 13.26 -13.23 -6.83
C GLN A 119 12.26 -12.09 -7.09
N HIS A 120 11.12 -12.43 -7.71
CA HIS A 120 10.03 -11.47 -7.95
C HIS A 120 9.40 -11.00 -6.64
N LEU A 121 9.21 -9.69 -6.52
CA LEU A 121 8.70 -9.04 -5.32
C LEU A 121 7.18 -9.25 -5.20
N VAL A 122 6.78 -10.36 -4.57
CA VAL A 122 5.40 -10.60 -4.16
C VAL A 122 5.39 -10.96 -2.68
N PHE A 123 4.53 -10.30 -1.91
CA PHE A 123 4.47 -10.47 -0.46
C PHE A 123 3.63 -11.69 -0.08
N ASP A 124 4.27 -12.83 0.14
CA ASP A 124 3.74 -13.85 1.05
C ASP A 124 3.71 -13.24 2.47
N ASP A 125 2.60 -13.39 3.20
CA ASP A 125 2.36 -12.75 4.49
C ASP A 125 3.34 -13.15 5.62
#